data_AF-A0A2V2WXB5-F1
#
_entry.id   AF-A0A2V2WXB5-F1
#
_cell.length_a   1.000
_cell.length_b   1.000
_cell.length_c   1.000
_cell.angle_alpha   90.00
_cell.angle_beta   90.00
_cell.angle_gamma   90.00
#
_symmetry.space_group_name_H-M   'P 1'
#
loop_
_entity.id
_entity.type
_entity.pdbx_description
1 polymer ?
#
loop_
_entity_poly.entity_id
_entity_poly.type
_entity_poly.pdbx_seq_one_letter_code
_entity_poly.pdbx_strand_id
1 'polypeptide(L)'
;MLHARIAISEKTAASLFEAVGHCLIVRADLLSLMLDFTLWSQDADAFRMVLCKLEKYAVDPQYGSFNSQILRFGANSQFGVNGCYALEKFLMHLLMYFAGHTNGNWDTSIIGCAMSFVTALCWRTSHLRKIVQAVICLFMGNETPQLVLVEWAVGLLNVVHSVMRTSDPGKLKEDKFLSSSVVALLKCSDEMVRCKALPLFSYLLIPREQIVAAVDVYLTRKATFPDSPCLSKKELDIITDVVRRGAKLGETGRVQALVSFLLALFLHLPTAFQMQIMQLFREVVENKGLSSRDLLCGAEGGECLVEPIPSYLIGIFPTVASEGSAVMEPFIELLTATAVQMIKVSWGSEDATCKHLLRDAIRVIFQTLPIRGENEHARVGEMDLNRTGMFLNCFGAPCFHMFAVLSKRGCSLSLVDDYFSFIRSNADIVMLFELV
;
A
#
# COMPACT_ATOMS: atom_id res chain seq x y z
N MET A 1 28.54 -15.34 32.69
CA MET A 1 29.36 -16.56 32.51
C MET A 1 28.52 -17.65 31.86
N LEU A 2 28.68 -17.86 30.55
CA LEU A 2 28.38 -19.09 29.79
C LEU A 2 29.35 -19.05 28.59
N HIS A 3 30.64 -19.15 28.88
CA HIS A 3 31.75 -18.94 27.93
C HIS A 3 32.34 -20.24 27.37
N ALA A 4 31.79 -21.41 27.69
CA ALA A 4 32.17 -22.68 27.07
C ALA A 4 31.10 -23.10 26.06
N ARG A 5 31.22 -22.52 24.85
CA ARG A 5 30.33 -22.70 23.70
C ARG A 5 30.62 -24.06 23.07
N ILE A 6 29.70 -25.01 23.19
CA ILE A 6 29.82 -26.33 22.55
C ILE A 6 29.54 -26.16 21.07
N ALA A 7 30.48 -26.57 20.21
CA ALA A 7 30.23 -26.70 18.78
C ALA A 7 29.20 -27.83 18.57
N ILE A 8 28.01 -27.48 18.09
CA ILE A 8 26.95 -28.45 17.83
C ILE A 8 27.01 -28.79 16.34
N SER A 9 27.38 -30.03 16.04
CA SER A 9 27.27 -30.57 14.68
C SER A 9 25.83 -30.96 14.35
N GLU A 10 25.50 -31.09 13.07
CA GLU A 10 24.21 -31.66 12.62
C GLU A 10 23.88 -32.99 13.32
N LYS A 11 24.87 -33.87 13.48
CA LYS A 11 24.70 -35.16 14.17
C LYS A 11 24.34 -34.97 15.64
N THR A 12 25.00 -34.05 16.33
CA THR A 12 24.71 -33.74 17.74
C THR A 12 23.32 -33.15 17.91
N ALA A 13 22.92 -32.24 17.02
CA ALA A 13 21.57 -31.68 17.00
C ALA A 13 20.53 -32.77 16.77
N ALA A 14 20.73 -33.65 15.78
CA ALA A 14 19.85 -34.78 15.50
C ALA A 14 19.70 -35.71 16.72
N SER A 15 20.80 -36.09 17.36
CA SER A 15 20.78 -36.96 18.55
C SER A 15 20.13 -36.28 19.75
N LEU A 16 20.29 -34.96 19.92
CA LEU A 16 19.62 -34.21 20.99
C LEU A 16 18.11 -34.20 20.77
N PHE A 17 17.64 -34.03 19.53
CA PHE A 17 16.23 -34.17 19.18
C PHE A 17 15.68 -35.59 19.41
N GLU A 18 16.44 -36.61 19.02
CA GLU A 18 16.05 -38.01 19.23
C GLU A 18 15.97 -38.35 20.73
N ALA A 19 16.90 -37.87 21.53
CA ALA A 19 16.94 -38.05 22.99
C ALA A 19 15.83 -37.27 23.72
N VAL A 20 15.44 -36.12 23.19
CA VAL A 20 14.32 -35.30 23.71
C VAL A 20 12.97 -36.00 23.52
N GLY A 21 12.88 -36.90 22.54
CA GLY A 21 11.81 -37.87 22.40
C GLY A 21 11.53 -38.17 20.94
N HIS A 22 11.48 -39.46 20.59
CA HIS A 22 11.00 -39.99 19.31
C HIS A 22 9.50 -39.72 19.04
N CYS A 23 8.85 -38.91 19.90
CA CYS A 23 7.42 -38.70 19.94
C CYS A 23 6.97 -37.71 18.87
N LEU A 24 5.90 -38.08 18.17
CA LEU A 24 5.16 -37.27 17.20
C LEU A 24 4.56 -35.98 17.80
N ILE A 25 4.92 -35.61 19.03
CA ILE A 25 4.36 -34.49 19.80
C ILE A 25 5.45 -33.49 20.18
N VAL A 26 5.21 -32.19 19.96
CA VAL A 26 6.18 -31.12 20.26
C VAL A 26 6.37 -30.93 21.78
N ARG A 27 7.62 -31.04 22.24
CA ARG A 27 8.11 -30.64 23.58
C ARG A 27 8.33 -29.12 23.65
N ALA A 28 7.28 -28.34 23.88
CA ALA A 28 7.36 -26.87 23.90
C ALA A 28 8.30 -26.31 24.99
N ASP A 29 8.56 -27.06 26.05
CA ASP A 29 9.52 -26.76 27.12
C ASP A 29 10.96 -26.61 26.64
N LEU A 30 11.33 -27.26 25.54
CA LEU A 30 12.69 -27.24 25.03
C LEU A 30 12.90 -26.23 23.90
N LEU A 31 11.83 -25.58 23.43
CA LEU A 31 11.90 -24.66 22.30
C LEU A 31 12.87 -23.50 22.54
N SER A 32 12.84 -22.92 23.75
CA SER A 32 13.80 -21.88 24.14
C SER A 32 15.23 -22.39 24.14
N LEU A 33 15.47 -23.58 24.70
CA LEU A 33 16.79 -24.20 24.74
C LEU A 33 17.32 -24.48 23.33
N MET A 34 16.46 -24.96 22.44
CA MET A 34 16.80 -25.27 21.05
C MET A 34 17.11 -24.02 20.24
N LEU A 35 16.36 -22.92 20.43
CA LEU A 35 16.66 -21.62 19.83
C LEU A 35 17.93 -20.98 20.41
N ASP A 36 18.19 -21.16 21.70
CA ASP A 36 19.41 -20.69 22.34
C ASP A 36 20.63 -21.48 21.83
N PHE A 37 20.49 -22.78 21.57
CA PHE A 37 21.55 -23.59 20.96
C PHE A 37 21.92 -23.13 19.55
N THR A 38 20.95 -22.66 18.75
CA THR A 38 21.18 -22.33 17.34
C THR A 38 21.89 -21.00 17.14
N LEU A 39 21.82 -20.08 18.09
CA LEU A 39 22.64 -18.86 18.14
C LEU A 39 24.15 -19.15 18.12
N TRP A 40 24.56 -20.27 18.71
CA TRP A 40 25.96 -20.59 18.96
C TRP A 40 26.48 -21.71 18.07
N SER A 41 25.61 -22.32 17.27
CA SER A 41 25.99 -23.33 16.29
C SER A 41 26.71 -22.69 15.11
N GLN A 42 28.02 -22.93 14.98
CA GLN A 42 28.80 -22.54 13.80
C GLN A 42 28.38 -23.31 12.53
N ASP A 43 27.70 -24.43 12.73
CA ASP A 43 27.18 -25.30 11.67
C ASP A 43 25.74 -24.89 11.29
N ALA A 44 25.57 -24.40 10.06
CA ALA A 44 24.27 -24.04 9.49
C ALA A 44 23.36 -25.28 9.35
N ASP A 45 23.93 -26.45 9.06
CA ASP A 45 23.18 -27.70 8.89
C ASP A 45 22.60 -28.19 10.21
N ALA A 46 23.30 -27.97 11.33
CA ALA A 46 22.76 -28.26 12.66
C ALA A 46 21.51 -27.43 12.96
N PHE A 47 21.51 -26.14 12.61
CA PHE A 47 20.34 -25.29 12.80
C PHE A 47 19.22 -25.65 11.81
N ARG A 48 19.55 -25.89 10.55
CA ARG A 48 18.60 -26.38 9.55
C ARG A 48 17.92 -27.66 10.03
N MET A 49 18.66 -28.63 10.56
CA MET A 49 18.12 -29.88 11.11
C MET A 49 17.13 -29.63 12.26
N VAL A 50 17.45 -28.70 13.17
CA VAL A 50 16.55 -28.28 14.25
C VAL A 50 15.22 -27.77 13.69
N LEU A 51 15.29 -26.81 12.76
CA LEU A 51 14.11 -26.18 12.19
C LEU A 51 13.28 -27.15 11.35
N CYS A 52 13.92 -27.99 10.53
CA CYS A 52 13.19 -28.95 9.70
C CYS A 52 12.55 -30.07 10.53
N LYS A 53 13.12 -30.42 11.71
CA LYS A 53 12.44 -31.32 12.66
C LYS A 53 11.22 -30.66 13.30
N LEU A 54 11.32 -29.39 13.70
CA LEU A 54 10.18 -28.62 14.22
C LEU A 54 9.07 -28.48 13.17
N GLU A 55 9.42 -28.24 11.92
CA GLU A 55 8.48 -28.22 10.79
C GLU A 55 7.78 -29.58 10.62
N LYS A 56 8.53 -30.69 10.60
CA LYS A 56 7.96 -32.05 10.49
C LYS A 56 6.90 -32.32 11.56
N TYR A 57 7.07 -31.83 12.78
CA TYR A 57 6.05 -31.97 13.81
C TYR A 57 4.80 -31.14 13.53
N ALA A 58 4.94 -29.91 13.02
CA ALA A 58 3.82 -29.04 12.72
C ALA A 58 2.96 -29.55 11.55
N VAL A 59 3.59 -30.18 10.56
CA VAL A 59 2.92 -30.70 9.35
C VAL A 59 2.59 -32.20 9.42
N ASP A 60 2.78 -32.83 10.57
CA ASP A 60 2.51 -34.26 10.76
C ASP A 60 1.02 -34.59 10.47
N PRO A 61 0.70 -35.61 9.66
CA PRO A 61 -0.69 -35.91 9.30
C PRO A 61 -1.59 -36.30 10.48
N GLN A 62 -1.03 -36.90 11.53
CA GLN A 62 -1.79 -37.44 12.66
C GLN A 62 -1.84 -36.46 13.83
N TYR A 63 -0.72 -35.81 14.12
CA TYR A 63 -0.54 -34.94 15.29
C TYR A 63 -0.26 -33.48 14.94
N GLY A 64 -0.13 -33.11 13.67
CA GLY A 64 0.27 -31.77 13.24
C GLY A 64 -0.66 -30.67 13.71
N SER A 65 -1.98 -30.92 13.74
CA SER A 65 -2.96 -29.99 14.30
C SER A 65 -2.74 -29.74 15.80
N PHE A 66 -2.54 -30.82 16.57
CA PHE A 66 -2.26 -30.76 18.00
C PHE A 66 -0.91 -30.08 18.28
N ASN A 67 0.14 -30.42 17.53
CA ASN A 67 1.46 -29.83 17.63
C ASN A 67 1.47 -28.34 17.29
N SER A 68 0.75 -27.96 16.24
CA SER A 68 0.57 -26.56 15.87
C SER A 68 -0.16 -25.80 16.99
N GLN A 69 -1.14 -26.41 17.64
CA GLN A 69 -1.80 -25.81 18.80
C GLN A 69 -0.85 -25.69 20.01
N ILE A 70 -0.01 -26.68 20.28
CA ILE A 70 1.01 -26.59 21.34
C ILE A 70 2.03 -25.47 21.02
N LEU A 71 2.49 -25.38 19.78
CA LEU A 71 3.41 -24.32 19.36
C LEU A 71 2.76 -22.93 19.48
N ARG A 72 1.47 -22.81 19.17
CA ARG A 72 0.72 -21.54 19.25
C ARG A 72 0.30 -21.16 20.68
N PHE A 73 -0.09 -22.14 21.49
CA PHE A 73 -0.77 -21.94 22.76
C PHE A 73 -0.06 -22.49 24.00
N GLY A 74 1.03 -23.23 23.81
CA GLY A 74 1.81 -23.80 24.92
C GLY A 74 2.40 -22.72 25.82
N ALA A 75 2.41 -22.98 27.13
CA ALA A 75 2.88 -22.02 28.14
C ALA A 75 4.30 -21.50 27.84
N ASN A 76 5.23 -22.36 27.39
CA ASN A 76 6.59 -21.95 27.04
C ASN A 76 6.72 -21.25 25.68
N SER A 77 5.72 -21.37 24.81
CA SER A 77 5.62 -20.61 23.56
C SER A 77 5.02 -19.22 23.81
N GLN A 78 4.13 -19.09 24.81
CA GLN A 78 3.42 -17.85 25.17
C GLN A 78 4.08 -17.05 26.31
N PHE A 79 4.82 -17.73 27.18
CA PHE A 79 5.43 -17.21 28.40
C PHE A 79 6.75 -17.95 28.62
N GLY A 80 7.73 -17.76 27.73
CA GLY A 80 9.08 -18.27 27.98
C GLY A 80 9.63 -17.75 29.32
N VAL A 81 10.74 -18.33 29.79
CA VAL A 81 11.45 -17.83 30.98
C VAL A 81 11.71 -16.32 30.79
N ASN A 82 11.22 -15.48 31.73
CA ASN A 82 11.19 -14.00 31.69
C ASN A 82 10.13 -13.34 30.78
N GLY A 83 9.11 -14.06 30.32
CA GLY A 83 7.96 -13.49 29.60
C GLY A 83 8.18 -13.23 28.10
N CYS A 84 9.25 -13.76 27.49
CA CYS A 84 9.55 -13.58 26.06
C CYS A 84 8.98 -14.73 25.21
N TYR A 85 8.28 -14.40 24.12
CA TYR A 85 7.70 -15.35 23.17
C TYR A 85 8.78 -16.07 22.36
N ALA A 86 8.58 -17.34 21.99
CA ALA A 86 9.55 -18.09 21.17
C ALA A 86 9.83 -17.43 19.80
N LEU A 87 8.80 -16.80 19.22
CA LEU A 87 8.94 -15.98 18.01
C LEU A 87 9.87 -14.79 18.25
N GLU A 88 9.69 -14.07 19.35
CA GLU A 88 10.52 -12.90 19.67
C GLU A 88 11.97 -13.31 19.93
N LYS A 89 12.20 -14.44 20.59
CA LYS A 89 13.55 -15.01 20.72
C LYS A 89 14.16 -15.32 19.36
N PHE A 90 13.42 -16.00 18.48
CA PHE A 90 13.89 -16.29 17.12
C PHE A 90 14.26 -15.00 16.36
N LEU A 91 13.39 -13.98 16.39
CA LEU A 91 13.64 -12.70 15.72
C LEU A 91 14.83 -11.96 16.33
N MET A 92 14.96 -11.96 17.65
CA MET A 92 16.11 -11.39 18.35
C MET A 92 17.40 -12.11 17.94
N HIS A 93 17.37 -13.44 17.82
CA HIS A 93 18.53 -14.23 17.44
C HIS A 93 18.99 -13.93 16.01
N LEU A 94 18.04 -13.79 15.08
CA LEU A 94 18.30 -13.34 13.72
C LEU A 94 18.95 -11.95 13.70
N LEU A 95 18.41 -11.00 14.46
CA LEU A 95 18.96 -9.64 14.55
C LEU A 95 20.36 -9.63 15.16
N MET A 96 20.61 -10.42 16.21
CA MET A 96 21.94 -10.56 16.80
C MET A 96 22.96 -11.14 15.82
N TYR A 97 22.56 -12.10 14.98
CA TYR A 97 23.44 -12.66 13.95
C TYR A 97 23.89 -11.58 12.96
N PHE A 98 22.94 -10.83 12.38
CA PHE A 98 23.28 -9.77 11.42
C PHE A 98 24.00 -8.58 12.07
N ALA A 99 23.87 -8.39 13.38
CA ALA A 99 24.66 -7.43 14.15
C ALA A 99 26.08 -7.93 14.50
N GLY A 100 26.45 -9.15 14.10
CA GLY A 100 27.78 -9.72 14.38
C GLY A 100 28.00 -10.12 15.84
N HIS A 101 26.93 -10.31 16.61
CA HIS A 101 27.00 -10.69 18.03
C HIS A 101 26.96 -12.20 18.28
N THR A 102 26.88 -12.98 17.21
CA THR A 102 26.82 -14.45 17.27
C THR A 102 27.92 -15.04 16.40
N ASN A 103 28.25 -16.30 16.66
CA ASN A 103 29.25 -17.04 15.88
C ASN A 103 28.59 -18.05 14.94
N GLY A 104 27.26 -18.11 14.90
CA GLY A 104 26.55 -19.11 14.09
C GLY A 104 26.49 -18.73 12.62
N ASN A 105 26.36 -19.70 11.72
CA ASN A 105 26.21 -19.45 10.30
C ASN A 105 24.73 -19.48 9.91
N TRP A 106 24.15 -18.33 9.56
CA TRP A 106 22.77 -18.24 9.07
C TRP A 106 22.77 -17.91 7.58
N ASP A 107 22.84 -18.94 6.76
CA ASP A 107 22.75 -18.82 5.31
C ASP A 107 21.31 -19.00 4.79
N THR A 108 21.18 -18.99 3.48
CA THR A 108 19.89 -19.00 2.79
C THR A 108 19.23 -20.39 2.78
N SER A 109 19.98 -21.46 3.02
CA SER A 109 19.47 -22.84 3.08
C SER A 109 18.52 -23.07 4.25
N ILE A 110 18.65 -22.24 5.29
CA ILE A 110 17.87 -22.34 6.53
C ILE A 110 16.48 -21.68 6.38
N ILE A 111 16.35 -20.71 5.46
CA ILE A 111 15.17 -19.85 5.32
C ILE A 111 13.89 -20.67 5.15
N GLY A 112 13.92 -21.72 4.33
CA GLY A 112 12.74 -22.56 4.08
C GLY A 112 12.12 -23.13 5.37
N CYS A 113 12.91 -23.90 6.13
CA CYS A 113 12.45 -24.49 7.38
C CYS A 113 12.17 -23.42 8.45
N ALA A 114 12.91 -22.30 8.46
CA ALA A 114 12.67 -21.18 9.35
C ALA A 114 11.30 -20.52 9.13
N MET A 115 10.91 -20.26 7.87
CA MET A 115 9.65 -19.57 7.58
C MET A 115 8.42 -20.42 7.91
N SER A 116 8.48 -21.74 7.69
CA SER A 116 7.44 -22.67 8.16
C SER A 116 7.26 -22.59 9.67
N PHE A 117 8.37 -22.59 10.41
CA PHE A 117 8.37 -22.47 11.86
C PHE A 117 7.84 -21.12 12.37
N VAL A 118 8.32 -20.00 11.80
CA VAL A 118 7.85 -18.64 12.14
C VAL A 118 6.34 -18.50 11.85
N THR A 119 5.86 -19.06 10.74
CA THR A 119 4.43 -19.08 10.41
C THR A 119 3.61 -19.83 11.46
N ALA A 120 4.10 -20.96 11.96
CA ALA A 120 3.43 -21.72 13.00
C ALA A 120 3.30 -20.93 14.33
N LEU A 121 4.32 -20.14 14.67
CA LEU A 121 4.35 -19.31 15.88
C LEU A 121 3.60 -17.97 15.76
N CYS A 122 3.38 -17.49 14.55
CA CYS A 122 2.73 -16.20 14.29
C CYS A 122 1.20 -16.34 14.31
N TRP A 123 0.55 -15.86 15.37
CA TRP A 123 -0.91 -15.99 15.53
C TRP A 123 -1.64 -14.72 15.97
N ARG A 124 -0.92 -13.72 16.50
CA ARG A 124 -1.48 -12.42 16.92
C ARG A 124 -1.04 -11.32 15.96
N THR A 125 -1.82 -10.25 15.89
CA THR A 125 -1.39 -9.04 15.18
C THR A 125 -0.12 -8.43 15.75
N SER A 126 0.11 -8.54 17.07
CA SER A 126 1.37 -8.12 17.68
C SER A 126 2.58 -8.93 17.18
N HIS A 127 2.42 -10.22 16.84
CA HIS A 127 3.47 -11.04 16.24
C HIS A 127 3.80 -10.55 14.83
N LEU A 128 2.80 -10.21 14.03
CA LEU A 128 3.00 -9.58 12.71
C LEU A 128 3.79 -8.28 12.83
N ARG A 129 3.44 -7.41 13.80
CA ARG A 129 4.20 -6.18 14.08
C ARG A 129 5.66 -6.49 14.41
N LYS A 130 5.94 -7.49 15.26
CA LYS A 130 7.30 -7.87 15.63
C LYS A 130 8.11 -8.38 14.43
N ILE A 131 7.49 -9.18 13.55
CA ILE A 131 8.14 -9.66 12.33
C ILE A 131 8.48 -8.46 11.42
N VAL A 132 7.52 -7.57 11.16
CA VAL A 132 7.76 -6.38 10.32
C VAL A 132 8.81 -5.46 10.94
N GLN A 133 8.79 -5.26 12.27
CA GLN A 133 9.82 -4.52 12.99
C GLN A 133 11.20 -5.15 12.85
N ALA A 134 11.31 -6.48 12.96
CA ALA A 134 12.57 -7.18 12.73
C ALA A 134 13.08 -6.94 11.30
N VAL A 135 12.20 -6.99 10.29
CA VAL A 135 12.57 -6.65 8.91
C VAL A 135 13.08 -5.22 8.83
N ILE A 136 12.42 -4.22 9.44
CA ILE A 136 12.91 -2.84 9.48
C ILE A 136 14.31 -2.77 10.10
N CYS A 137 14.52 -3.45 11.24
CA CYS A 137 15.80 -3.47 11.95
C CYS A 137 16.93 -4.07 11.11
N LEU A 138 16.67 -5.05 10.25
CA LEU A 138 17.69 -5.61 9.35
C LEU A 138 18.26 -4.56 8.38
N PHE A 139 17.49 -3.54 8.00
CA PHE A 139 17.93 -2.51 7.05
C PHE A 139 18.35 -1.18 7.69
N MET A 140 18.26 -1.03 9.02
CA MET A 140 18.70 0.21 9.67
C MET A 140 20.20 0.44 9.45
N GLY A 141 20.54 1.55 8.78
CA GLY A 141 21.93 1.95 8.52
C GLY A 141 22.63 1.22 7.35
N ASN A 142 21.92 0.36 6.61
CA ASN A 142 22.48 -0.38 5.47
C ASN A 142 22.00 0.22 4.14
N GLU A 143 22.84 1.05 3.50
CA GLU A 143 22.51 1.64 2.19
C GLU A 143 22.52 0.59 1.07
N THR A 144 23.43 -0.39 1.14
CA THR A 144 23.54 -1.51 0.20
C THR A 144 23.47 -2.85 0.96
N PRO A 145 22.26 -3.39 1.22
CA PRO A 145 22.10 -4.60 2.00
C PRO A 145 22.68 -5.82 1.27
N GLN A 146 23.28 -6.74 2.04
CA GLN A 146 23.76 -8.02 1.51
C GLN A 146 22.58 -8.88 1.02
N LEU A 147 22.79 -9.68 -0.03
CA LEU A 147 21.74 -10.53 -0.62
C LEU A 147 21.08 -11.44 0.43
N VAL A 148 21.87 -12.07 1.31
CA VAL A 148 21.37 -12.96 2.37
C VAL A 148 20.37 -12.23 3.27
N LEU A 149 20.64 -10.97 3.62
CA LEU A 149 19.77 -10.14 4.44
C LEU A 149 18.44 -9.84 3.72
N VAL A 150 18.51 -9.54 2.42
CA VAL A 150 17.32 -9.34 1.57
C VAL A 150 16.47 -10.61 1.52
N GLU A 151 17.08 -11.79 1.35
CA GLU A 151 16.34 -13.06 1.31
C GLU A 151 15.64 -13.38 2.64
N TRP A 152 16.31 -13.14 3.78
CA TRP A 152 15.69 -13.27 5.10
C TRP A 152 14.51 -12.31 5.28
N ALA A 153 14.67 -11.05 4.90
CA ALA A 153 13.60 -10.06 4.93
C ALA A 153 12.39 -10.46 4.07
N VAL A 154 12.63 -10.90 2.83
CA VAL A 154 11.59 -11.38 1.93
C VAL A 154 10.88 -12.61 2.50
N GLY A 155 11.64 -13.55 3.08
CA GLY A 155 11.09 -14.73 3.77
C GLY A 155 10.14 -14.33 4.90
N LEU A 156 10.57 -13.44 5.79
CA LEU A 156 9.77 -12.93 6.89
C LEU A 156 8.50 -12.20 6.40
N LEU A 157 8.60 -11.38 5.36
CA LEU A 157 7.43 -10.73 4.75
C LEU A 157 6.46 -11.73 4.14
N ASN A 158 6.94 -12.83 3.53
CA ASN A 158 6.06 -13.89 3.03
C ASN A 158 5.27 -14.56 4.17
N VAL A 159 5.86 -14.71 5.36
CA VAL A 159 5.13 -15.18 6.55
C VAL A 159 4.01 -14.21 6.92
N VAL A 160 4.29 -12.90 6.93
CA VAL A 160 3.28 -11.87 7.19
C VAL A 160 2.13 -11.98 6.19
N HIS A 161 2.42 -12.11 4.89
CA HIS A 161 1.39 -12.32 3.85
C HIS A 161 0.53 -13.56 4.10
N SER A 162 1.16 -14.70 4.41
CA SER A 162 0.48 -15.97 4.65
C SER A 162 -0.50 -15.89 5.83
N VAL A 163 -0.04 -15.29 6.94
CA VAL A 163 -0.84 -15.14 8.15
C VAL A 163 -1.96 -14.11 7.94
N MET A 164 -1.69 -12.98 7.29
CA MET A 164 -2.73 -11.97 7.02
C MET A 164 -3.82 -12.49 6.10
N ARG A 165 -3.49 -13.33 5.10
CA ARG A 165 -4.47 -13.94 4.20
C ARG A 165 -5.46 -14.87 4.91
N THR A 166 -5.03 -15.50 6.01
CA THR A 166 -5.84 -16.45 6.78
C THR A 166 -6.45 -15.85 8.04
N SER A 167 -6.07 -14.61 8.38
CA SER A 167 -6.59 -13.88 9.54
C SER A 167 -7.92 -13.20 9.24
N ASP A 168 -8.73 -12.99 10.28
CA ASP A 168 -9.97 -12.21 10.19
C ASP A 168 -9.66 -10.76 9.76
N PRO A 169 -10.13 -10.30 8.59
CA PRO A 169 -9.87 -8.97 8.08
C PRO A 169 -10.32 -7.86 9.03
N GLY A 170 -11.36 -8.08 9.85
CA GLY A 170 -11.86 -7.08 10.79
C GLY A 170 -10.82 -6.66 11.83
N LYS A 171 -10.06 -7.63 12.36
CA LYS A 171 -9.03 -7.40 13.41
C LYS A 171 -7.77 -6.73 12.89
N LEU A 172 -7.52 -6.79 11.58
CA LEU A 172 -6.33 -6.21 10.94
C LEU A 172 -6.55 -4.76 10.51
N LYS A 173 -7.78 -4.39 10.16
CA LYS A 173 -8.14 -3.05 9.66
C LYS A 173 -7.85 -1.93 10.66
N GLU A 174 -7.86 -2.21 11.96
CA GLU A 174 -7.66 -1.21 13.02
C GLU A 174 -6.19 -1.06 13.46
N ASP A 175 -5.26 -1.86 12.91
CA ASP A 175 -3.86 -1.87 13.36
C ASP A 175 -3.00 -0.77 12.69
N LYS A 176 -3.07 0.43 13.25
CA LYS A 176 -2.28 1.58 12.78
C LYS A 176 -0.77 1.34 12.82
N PHE A 177 -0.27 0.62 13.83
CA PHE A 177 1.17 0.37 13.99
C PHE A 177 1.72 -0.51 12.86
N LEU A 178 0.93 -1.47 12.40
CA LEU A 178 1.33 -2.31 11.29
C LEU A 178 1.39 -1.49 9.99
N SER A 179 0.40 -0.61 9.75
CA SER A 179 0.42 0.29 8.57
C SER A 179 1.65 1.21 8.56
N SER A 180 2.00 1.80 9.71
CA SER A 180 3.17 2.67 9.82
C SER A 180 4.49 1.91 9.64
N SER A 181 4.54 0.66 10.10
CA SER A 181 5.72 -0.20 9.92
C SER A 181 5.90 -0.60 8.45
N VAL A 182 4.81 -0.86 7.72
CA VAL A 182 4.87 -1.10 6.26
C VAL A 182 5.35 0.14 5.52
N VAL A 183 4.90 1.35 5.90
CA VAL A 183 5.40 2.61 5.31
C VAL A 183 6.89 2.79 5.60
N ALA A 184 7.35 2.46 6.81
CA ALA A 184 8.77 2.52 7.13
C ALA A 184 9.61 1.58 6.24
N LEU A 185 9.10 0.41 5.86
CA LEU A 185 9.78 -0.49 4.92
C LEU A 185 9.92 0.09 3.52
N LEU A 186 9.05 1.02 3.11
CA LEU A 186 9.17 1.70 1.81
C LEU A 186 10.41 2.59 1.74
N LYS A 187 11.03 2.93 2.88
CA LYS A 187 12.32 3.64 2.96
C LYS A 187 13.50 2.76 2.57
N CYS A 188 13.35 1.43 2.57
CA CYS A 188 14.42 0.51 2.23
C CYS A 188 14.97 0.82 0.83
N SER A 189 16.30 0.77 0.66
CA SER A 189 16.97 1.00 -0.62
C SER A 189 16.72 -0.14 -1.61
N ASP A 190 16.51 -1.36 -1.12
CA ASP A 190 16.27 -2.55 -1.94
C ASP A 190 14.84 -2.62 -2.50
N GLU A 191 14.72 -2.76 -3.82
CA GLU A 191 13.42 -2.83 -4.53
C GLU A 191 12.62 -4.09 -4.18
N MET A 192 13.28 -5.25 -3.95
CA MET A 192 12.58 -6.49 -3.67
C MET A 192 11.83 -6.42 -2.34
N VAL A 193 12.44 -5.79 -1.32
CA VAL A 193 11.81 -5.58 -0.01
C VAL A 193 10.61 -4.65 -0.14
N ARG A 194 10.74 -3.53 -0.86
CA ARG A 194 9.61 -2.61 -1.10
C ARG A 194 8.47 -3.28 -1.86
N CYS A 195 8.79 -4.01 -2.93
CA CYS A 195 7.83 -4.80 -3.69
C CYS A 195 7.16 -5.90 -2.85
N LYS A 196 7.79 -6.39 -1.78
CA LYS A 196 7.17 -7.33 -0.84
C LYS A 196 6.37 -6.66 0.26
N ALA A 197 6.67 -5.41 0.60
CA ALA A 197 5.92 -4.62 1.57
C ALA A 197 4.61 -4.06 0.96
N LEU A 198 4.65 -3.50 -0.25
CA LEU A 198 3.49 -2.86 -0.90
C LEU A 198 2.21 -3.71 -0.95
N PRO A 199 2.25 -5.02 -1.29
CA PRO A 199 1.04 -5.82 -1.35
C PRO A 199 0.38 -6.02 0.03
N LEU A 200 1.08 -5.77 1.15
CA LEU A 200 0.49 -5.86 2.49
C LEU A 200 -0.63 -4.83 2.69
N PHE A 201 -0.63 -3.75 1.92
CA PHE A 201 -1.74 -2.80 1.91
C PHE A 201 -3.05 -3.43 1.44
N SER A 202 -3.04 -4.58 0.76
CA SER A 202 -4.25 -5.37 0.45
C SER A 202 -5.00 -5.88 1.68
N TYR A 203 -4.39 -5.80 2.87
CA TYR A 203 -4.99 -6.29 4.11
C TYR A 203 -5.14 -5.19 5.16
N LEU A 204 -4.55 -4.01 4.91
CA LEU A 204 -4.49 -2.90 5.86
C LEU A 204 -5.32 -1.72 5.39
N LEU A 205 -5.83 -0.95 6.34
CA LEU A 205 -6.28 0.41 6.10
C LEU A 205 -5.07 1.34 6.29
N ILE A 206 -4.93 2.35 5.43
CA ILE A 206 -3.80 3.29 5.47
C ILE A 206 -4.33 4.65 5.94
N PRO A 207 -3.97 5.09 7.16
CA PRO A 207 -4.34 6.42 7.63
C PRO A 207 -3.70 7.53 6.78
N ARG A 208 -4.32 8.72 6.74
CA ARG A 208 -3.83 9.86 5.96
C ARG A 208 -2.37 10.21 6.24
N GLU A 209 -1.99 10.24 7.51
CA GLU A 209 -0.61 10.53 7.94
C GLU A 209 0.40 9.56 7.32
N GLN A 210 0.02 8.28 7.17
CA GLN A 210 0.86 7.26 6.57
C GLN A 210 0.91 7.36 5.05
N ILE A 211 -0.16 7.86 4.40
CA ILE A 211 -0.14 8.21 2.97
C ILE A 211 0.86 9.34 2.75
N VAL A 212 0.77 10.43 3.52
CA VAL A 212 1.69 11.58 3.42
C VAL A 212 3.13 11.12 3.65
N ALA A 213 3.38 10.35 4.71
CA ALA A 213 4.71 9.81 4.98
C ALA A 213 5.23 8.91 3.84
N ALA A 214 4.37 8.10 3.21
CA ALA A 214 4.77 7.29 2.07
C ALA A 214 5.12 8.18 0.86
N VAL A 215 4.31 9.21 0.57
CA VAL A 215 4.59 10.18 -0.50
C VAL A 215 5.95 10.84 -0.27
N ASP A 216 6.21 11.35 0.93
CA ASP A 216 7.47 12.00 1.29
C ASP A 216 8.69 11.09 1.05
N VAL A 217 8.56 9.79 1.35
CA VAL A 217 9.64 8.81 1.10
C VAL A 217 9.98 8.70 -0.38
N TYR A 218 8.95 8.62 -1.24
CA TYR A 218 9.15 8.50 -2.68
C TYR A 218 9.63 9.81 -3.32
N LEU A 219 9.12 10.96 -2.88
CA LEU A 219 9.61 12.27 -3.32
C LEU A 219 11.06 12.52 -2.89
N THR A 220 11.41 12.16 -1.65
CA THR A 220 12.80 12.25 -1.16
C THR A 220 13.72 11.37 -2.01
N ARG A 221 13.30 10.13 -2.34
CA ARG A 221 14.07 9.26 -3.23
C ARG A 221 14.27 9.90 -4.61
N LYS A 222 13.24 10.51 -5.19
CA LYS A 222 13.34 11.22 -6.47
C LYS A 222 14.31 12.41 -6.40
N ALA A 223 14.31 13.14 -5.28
CA ALA A 223 15.25 14.24 -5.06
C ALA A 223 16.70 13.74 -4.92
N THR A 224 16.92 12.63 -4.21
CA THR A 224 18.26 12.03 -4.02
C THR A 224 18.78 11.37 -5.29
N PHE A 225 17.90 10.76 -6.09
CA PHE A 225 18.24 10.07 -7.33
C PHE A 225 17.41 10.61 -8.52
N PRO A 226 17.74 11.79 -9.05
CA PRO A 226 16.96 12.47 -10.09
C PRO A 226 16.80 11.65 -11.38
N ASP A 227 17.79 10.83 -11.72
CA ASP A 227 17.75 10.00 -12.93
C ASP A 227 16.95 8.69 -12.75
N SER A 228 16.65 8.33 -11.51
CA SER A 228 15.81 7.16 -11.21
C SER A 228 14.32 7.54 -11.25
N PRO A 229 13.45 6.63 -11.70
CA PRO A 229 12.02 6.87 -11.61
C PRO A 229 11.63 6.92 -10.13
N CYS A 230 10.74 7.86 -9.78
CA CYS A 230 10.26 8.01 -8.40
C CYS A 230 9.72 6.67 -7.87
N LEU A 231 8.88 6.02 -8.68
CA LEU A 231 8.30 4.69 -8.46
C LEU A 231 8.84 3.74 -9.53
N SER A 232 9.18 2.49 -9.20
CA SER A 232 9.54 1.49 -10.21
C SER A 232 8.30 0.95 -10.94
N LYS A 233 8.50 0.36 -12.13
CA LYS A 233 7.39 -0.30 -12.86
C LYS A 233 6.77 -1.44 -12.05
N LYS A 234 7.58 -2.24 -11.34
CA LYS A 234 7.09 -3.34 -10.51
C LYS A 234 6.27 -2.81 -9.33
N GLU A 235 6.73 -1.75 -8.67
CA GLU A 235 5.99 -1.11 -7.58
C GLU A 235 4.65 -0.57 -8.06
N LEU A 236 4.62 0.10 -9.22
CA LEU A 236 3.39 0.58 -9.85
C LEU A 236 2.42 -0.59 -10.14
N ASP A 237 2.91 -1.64 -10.79
CA ASP A 237 2.08 -2.80 -11.14
C ASP A 237 1.43 -3.44 -9.90
N ILE A 238 2.20 -3.58 -8.82
CA ILE A 238 1.69 -4.08 -7.54
C ILE A 238 0.61 -3.16 -6.99
N ILE A 239 0.86 -1.85 -6.89
CA ILE A 239 -0.13 -0.92 -6.34
C ILE A 239 -1.41 -0.94 -7.19
N THR A 240 -1.29 -0.96 -8.53
CA THR A 240 -2.45 -1.00 -9.42
C THR A 240 -3.26 -2.28 -9.25
N ASP A 241 -2.61 -3.43 -9.04
CA ASP A 241 -3.29 -4.70 -8.78
C ASP A 241 -4.01 -4.68 -7.43
N VAL A 242 -3.40 -4.14 -6.38
CA VAL A 242 -4.05 -3.95 -5.07
C VAL A 242 -5.29 -3.06 -5.20
N VAL A 243 -5.19 -1.94 -5.92
CA VAL A 243 -6.31 -1.02 -6.17
C VAL A 243 -7.43 -1.72 -6.94
N ARG A 244 -7.13 -2.43 -8.03
CA ARG A 244 -8.14 -3.15 -8.81
C ARG A 244 -8.85 -4.23 -8.01
N ARG A 245 -8.12 -4.99 -7.19
CA ARG A 245 -8.71 -6.00 -6.32
C ARG A 245 -9.60 -5.36 -5.26
N GLY A 246 -9.12 -4.31 -4.59
CA GLY A 246 -9.91 -3.56 -3.61
C GLY A 246 -11.18 -2.98 -4.23
N ALA A 247 -11.11 -2.47 -5.46
CA ALA A 247 -12.26 -1.95 -6.18
C ALA A 247 -13.31 -3.02 -6.48
N LYS A 248 -12.88 -4.22 -6.90
CA LYS A 248 -13.78 -5.37 -7.11
C LYS A 248 -14.43 -5.86 -5.82
N LEU A 249 -13.76 -5.70 -4.68
CA LEU A 249 -14.23 -6.13 -3.36
C LEU A 249 -15.06 -5.05 -2.63
N GLY A 250 -15.22 -3.85 -3.20
CA GLY A 250 -15.94 -2.75 -2.56
C GLY A 250 -15.18 -2.10 -1.39
N GLU A 251 -13.85 -2.21 -1.35
CA GLU A 251 -13.02 -1.73 -0.24
C GLU A 251 -12.60 -0.26 -0.42
N THR A 252 -13.59 0.64 -0.40
CA THR A 252 -13.42 2.04 -0.81
C THR A 252 -12.29 2.77 -0.08
N GLY A 253 -12.21 2.66 1.25
CA GLY A 253 -11.19 3.38 2.03
C GLY A 253 -9.74 3.01 1.65
N ARG A 254 -9.47 1.75 1.34
CA ARG A 254 -8.15 1.31 0.88
C ARG A 254 -7.86 1.78 -0.53
N VAL A 255 -8.85 1.65 -1.42
CA VAL A 255 -8.75 2.13 -2.80
C VAL A 255 -8.45 3.63 -2.80
N GLN A 256 -9.21 4.43 -2.05
CA GLN A 256 -9.03 5.87 -1.96
C GLN A 256 -7.63 6.24 -1.44
N ALA A 257 -7.13 5.54 -0.42
CA ALA A 257 -5.80 5.80 0.13
C ALA A 257 -4.67 5.58 -0.90
N LEU A 258 -4.70 4.44 -1.60
CA LEU A 258 -3.67 4.11 -2.60
C LEU A 258 -3.80 4.95 -3.88
N VAL A 259 -5.02 5.30 -4.28
CA VAL A 259 -5.27 6.26 -5.37
C VAL A 259 -4.71 7.63 -5.01
N SER A 260 -4.92 8.11 -3.79
CA SER A 260 -4.40 9.40 -3.32
C SER A 260 -2.87 9.40 -3.28
N PHE A 261 -2.26 8.30 -2.84
CA PHE A 261 -0.80 8.11 -2.93
C PHE A 261 -0.28 8.24 -4.37
N LEU A 262 -0.93 7.56 -5.33
CA LEU A 262 -0.55 7.64 -6.75
C LEU A 262 -0.77 9.04 -7.35
N LEU A 263 -1.84 9.73 -6.97
CA LEU A 263 -2.13 11.10 -7.40
C LEU A 263 -1.10 12.09 -6.88
N ALA A 264 -0.70 11.96 -5.61
CA ALA A 264 0.31 12.83 -5.02
C ALA A 264 1.69 12.70 -5.70
N LEU A 265 2.00 11.54 -6.27
CA LEU A 265 3.22 11.32 -7.04
C LEU A 265 3.08 11.63 -8.53
N PHE A 266 1.87 11.86 -9.04
CA PHE A 266 1.53 11.85 -10.47
C PHE A 266 2.45 12.74 -11.32
N LEU A 267 2.66 13.99 -10.91
CA LEU A 267 3.48 14.97 -11.64
C LEU A 267 4.98 14.63 -11.63
N HIS A 268 5.43 13.73 -10.75
CA HIS A 268 6.82 13.31 -10.64
C HIS A 268 7.12 11.98 -11.37
N LEU A 269 6.13 11.42 -12.06
CA LEU A 269 6.23 10.14 -12.76
C LEU A 269 6.40 10.33 -14.26
N PRO A 270 7.06 9.38 -14.96
CA PRO A 270 7.11 9.38 -16.42
C PRO A 270 5.71 9.33 -17.04
N THR A 271 5.54 9.94 -18.22
CA THR A 271 4.27 9.98 -18.99
C THR A 271 3.61 8.60 -19.13
N ALA A 272 4.40 7.54 -19.38
CA ALA A 272 3.89 6.18 -19.50
C ALA A 272 3.22 5.67 -18.20
N PHE A 273 3.68 6.13 -17.04
CA PHE A 273 3.12 5.76 -15.74
C PHE A 273 1.91 6.63 -15.41
N GLN A 274 1.97 7.92 -15.73
CA GLN A 274 0.82 8.83 -15.65
C GLN A 274 -0.38 8.27 -16.43
N MET A 275 -0.17 7.81 -17.66
CA MET A 275 -1.21 7.17 -18.49
C MET A 275 -1.84 5.95 -17.81
N GLN A 276 -1.02 5.06 -17.24
CA GLN A 276 -1.52 3.87 -16.54
C GLN A 276 -2.31 4.22 -15.28
N ILE A 277 -1.88 5.24 -14.55
CA ILE A 277 -2.56 5.74 -13.35
C ILE A 277 -3.92 6.34 -13.73
N MET A 278 -4.00 7.15 -14.79
CA MET A 278 -5.29 7.70 -15.26
C MET A 278 -6.24 6.60 -15.71
N GLN A 279 -5.74 5.59 -16.44
CA GLN A 279 -6.55 4.44 -16.85
C GLN A 279 -7.08 3.67 -15.64
N LEU A 280 -6.23 3.41 -14.64
CA LEU A 280 -6.63 2.79 -13.38
C LEU A 280 -7.73 3.59 -12.68
N PHE A 281 -7.62 4.91 -12.63
CA PHE A 281 -8.64 5.75 -11.98
C PHE A 281 -9.96 5.77 -12.73
N ARG A 282 -9.92 5.78 -14.07
CA ARG A 282 -11.13 5.61 -14.88
C ARG A 282 -11.82 4.29 -14.56
N GLU A 283 -11.05 3.19 -14.54
CA GLU A 283 -11.57 1.86 -14.16
C GLU A 283 -12.19 1.86 -12.75
N VAL A 284 -11.57 2.54 -11.79
CA VAL A 284 -12.06 2.63 -10.40
C VAL A 284 -13.35 3.46 -10.30
N VAL A 285 -13.39 4.63 -10.93
CA VAL A 285 -14.55 5.55 -10.91
C VAL A 285 -15.76 4.94 -11.61
N GLU A 286 -15.54 4.13 -12.64
CA GLU A 286 -16.61 3.45 -13.40
C GLU A 286 -17.03 2.11 -12.78
N ASN A 287 -16.31 1.62 -11.76
CA ASN A 287 -16.58 0.32 -11.16
C ASN A 287 -17.87 0.34 -10.32
N LYS A 288 -18.84 -0.49 -10.71
CA LYS A 288 -20.12 -0.65 -10.01
C LYS A 288 -20.00 -1.28 -8.61
N GLY A 289 -18.86 -1.89 -8.28
CA GLY A 289 -18.61 -2.52 -6.98
C GLY A 289 -18.26 -1.55 -5.85
N LEU A 290 -17.94 -0.29 -6.17
CA LEU A 290 -17.62 0.74 -5.19
C LEU A 290 -18.81 1.69 -4.98
N SER A 291 -18.97 2.17 -3.76
CA SER A 291 -19.83 3.33 -3.49
C SER A 291 -19.20 4.54 -4.17
N SER A 292 -19.82 5.03 -5.24
CA SER A 292 -19.38 6.25 -5.93
C SER A 292 -19.35 7.45 -4.99
N ARG A 293 -20.25 7.48 -4.00
CA ARG A 293 -20.27 8.53 -2.98
C ARG A 293 -19.01 8.53 -2.13
N ASP A 294 -18.57 7.36 -1.65
CA ASP A 294 -17.41 7.26 -0.74
C ASP A 294 -16.10 7.64 -1.44
N LEU A 295 -15.96 7.30 -2.73
CA LEU A 295 -14.81 7.70 -3.55
C LEU A 295 -14.77 9.21 -3.82
N LEU A 296 -15.94 9.83 -4.03
CA LEU A 296 -16.07 11.18 -4.56
C LEU A 296 -16.23 12.26 -3.49
N CYS A 297 -16.88 11.94 -2.37
CA CYS A 297 -17.13 12.88 -1.30
C CYS A 297 -16.24 12.57 -0.06
N GLY A 298 -15.46 11.47 -0.12
CA GLY A 298 -14.55 11.03 0.93
C GLY A 298 -15.25 10.24 2.04
N ALA A 299 -14.48 9.50 2.84
CA ALA A 299 -15.01 8.81 4.01
C ALA A 299 -15.29 9.83 5.14
N GLU A 300 -16.56 10.17 5.38
CA GLU A 300 -16.96 11.02 6.51
C GLU A 300 -16.77 10.27 7.83
N GLY A 301 -15.78 10.69 8.64
CA GLY A 301 -15.62 10.29 10.03
C GLY A 301 -14.42 9.35 10.30
N GLY A 302 -13.57 9.76 11.25
CA GLY A 302 -12.47 8.94 11.81
C GLY A 302 -11.06 9.41 11.43
N GLU A 303 -10.03 8.72 11.92
CA GLU A 303 -8.61 9.08 11.72
C GLU A 303 -8.06 8.74 10.30
N CYS A 304 -8.93 8.26 9.41
CA CYS A 304 -8.60 7.92 8.02
C CYS A 304 -9.27 8.88 7.02
N LEU A 305 -9.37 10.16 7.37
CA LEU A 305 -9.85 11.22 6.46
C LEU A 305 -8.86 11.36 5.29
N VAL A 306 -9.21 10.79 4.16
CA VAL A 306 -8.50 11.01 2.89
C VAL A 306 -9.29 12.05 2.10
N GLU A 307 -8.60 13.04 1.55
CA GLU A 307 -9.24 14.05 0.72
C GLU A 307 -10.01 13.40 -0.45
N PRO A 308 -11.11 14.00 -0.89
CA PRO A 308 -11.85 13.48 -2.02
C PRO A 308 -10.97 13.42 -3.27
N ILE A 309 -11.00 12.30 -4.00
CA ILE A 309 -10.24 12.11 -5.24
C ILE A 309 -10.41 13.27 -6.23
N PRO A 310 -11.63 13.84 -6.43
CA PRO A 310 -11.80 14.99 -7.33
C PRO A 310 -10.94 16.18 -6.94
N SER A 311 -10.72 16.45 -5.64
CA SER A 311 -9.91 17.59 -5.17
C SER A 311 -8.47 17.51 -5.69
N TYR A 312 -7.87 16.32 -5.66
CA TYR A 312 -6.53 16.09 -6.20
C TYR A 312 -6.48 16.29 -7.71
N LEU A 313 -7.45 15.74 -8.45
CA LEU A 313 -7.51 15.89 -9.91
C LEU A 313 -7.66 17.37 -10.32
N ILE A 314 -8.50 18.11 -9.60
CA ILE A 314 -8.69 19.55 -9.79
C ILE A 314 -7.40 20.31 -9.50
N GLY A 315 -6.71 20.00 -8.39
CA GLY A 315 -5.46 20.66 -8.01
C GLY A 315 -4.30 20.42 -8.97
N ILE A 316 -4.24 19.25 -9.62
CA ILE A 316 -3.16 18.85 -10.55
C ILE A 316 -3.40 19.40 -11.97
N PHE A 317 -4.67 19.66 -12.35
CA PHE A 317 -5.04 20.08 -13.70
C PHE A 317 -4.26 21.29 -14.25
N PRO A 318 -4.06 22.39 -13.48
CA PRO A 318 -3.32 23.56 -13.98
C PRO A 318 -1.92 23.22 -14.48
N THR A 319 -1.20 22.39 -13.72
CA THR A 319 0.17 21.98 -14.06
C THR A 319 0.20 21.08 -15.30
N VAL A 320 -0.73 20.13 -15.40
CA VAL A 320 -0.84 19.26 -16.59
C VAL A 320 -1.13 20.07 -17.85
N ALA A 321 -1.98 21.09 -17.76
CA ALA A 321 -2.36 21.94 -18.88
C ALA A 321 -1.24 22.92 -19.28
N SER A 322 -0.47 23.46 -18.32
CA SER A 322 0.63 24.39 -18.60
C SER A 322 1.83 23.72 -19.25
N GLU A 323 2.14 22.48 -18.87
CA GLU A 323 3.31 21.75 -19.37
C GLU A 323 3.14 21.20 -20.81
N GLY A 324 1.98 21.44 -21.45
CA GLY A 324 1.69 20.93 -22.80
C GLY A 324 1.78 19.41 -22.89
N SER A 325 1.52 18.73 -21.76
CA SER A 325 1.82 17.31 -21.60
C SER A 325 0.96 16.44 -22.50
N ALA A 326 1.54 15.38 -23.05
CA ALA A 326 0.87 14.36 -23.87
C ALA A 326 -0.29 13.64 -23.14
N VAL A 327 -0.48 13.91 -21.84
CA VAL A 327 -1.54 13.36 -20.99
C VAL A 327 -2.77 14.26 -20.86
N MET A 328 -2.77 15.47 -21.45
CA MET A 328 -3.83 16.48 -21.25
C MET A 328 -5.22 15.97 -21.63
N GLU A 329 -5.39 15.43 -22.85
CA GLU A 329 -6.67 14.90 -23.32
C GLU A 329 -7.17 13.73 -22.46
N PRO A 330 -6.36 12.68 -22.19
CA PRO A 330 -6.73 11.61 -21.26
C PRO A 330 -7.10 12.11 -19.85
N PHE A 331 -6.45 13.17 -19.36
CA PHE A 331 -6.73 13.76 -18.06
C PHE A 331 -8.08 14.48 -18.05
N ILE A 332 -8.40 15.21 -19.12
CA ILE A 332 -9.72 15.83 -19.30
C ILE A 332 -10.80 14.74 -19.32
N GLU A 333 -10.61 13.66 -20.08
CA GLU A 333 -11.56 12.56 -20.08
C GLU A 333 -11.75 11.93 -18.69
N LEU A 334 -10.69 11.80 -17.88
CA LEU A 334 -10.79 11.32 -16.51
C LEU A 334 -11.56 12.30 -15.61
N LEU A 335 -11.28 13.61 -15.72
CA LEU A 335 -12.04 14.66 -15.04
C LEU A 335 -13.52 14.60 -15.42
N THR A 336 -13.83 14.39 -16.69
CA THR A 336 -15.21 14.23 -17.17
C THR A 336 -15.89 13.02 -16.58
N ALA A 337 -15.25 11.85 -16.62
CA ALA A 337 -15.79 10.62 -16.04
C ALA A 337 -16.10 10.81 -14.54
N THR A 338 -15.18 11.48 -13.82
CA THR A 338 -15.34 11.83 -12.41
C THR A 338 -16.49 12.81 -12.20
N ALA A 339 -16.55 13.90 -12.98
CA ALA A 339 -17.60 14.91 -12.92
C ALA A 339 -19.00 14.34 -13.20
N VAL A 340 -19.12 13.47 -14.19
CA VAL A 340 -20.38 12.75 -14.49
C VAL A 340 -20.86 11.94 -13.28
N GLN A 341 -19.95 11.30 -12.55
CA GLN A 341 -20.34 10.58 -11.32
C GLN A 341 -20.67 11.54 -10.18
N MET A 342 -19.95 12.66 -10.02
CA MET A 342 -20.30 13.70 -9.03
C MET A 342 -21.72 14.23 -9.28
N ILE A 343 -22.07 14.52 -10.54
CA ILE A 343 -23.43 14.96 -10.93
C ILE A 343 -24.47 13.92 -10.50
N LYS A 344 -24.24 12.63 -10.76
CA LYS A 344 -25.17 11.56 -10.35
C LYS A 344 -25.35 11.47 -8.83
N VAL A 345 -24.24 11.56 -8.08
CA VAL A 345 -24.27 11.48 -6.61
C VAL A 345 -24.96 12.71 -6.01
N SER A 346 -24.60 13.91 -6.46
CA SER A 346 -25.28 15.14 -6.06
C SER A 346 -26.78 15.09 -6.39
N TRP A 347 -27.16 14.58 -7.56
CA TRP A 347 -28.57 14.46 -7.95
C TRP A 347 -29.35 13.43 -7.14
N GLY A 348 -28.75 12.29 -6.81
CA GLY A 348 -29.44 11.19 -6.11
C GLY A 348 -29.50 11.36 -4.59
N SER A 349 -28.53 12.06 -3.99
CA SER A 349 -28.36 12.12 -2.53
C SER A 349 -28.24 13.54 -1.96
N GLU A 350 -28.37 14.58 -2.79
CA GLU A 350 -28.19 15.99 -2.42
C GLU A 350 -26.85 16.29 -1.71
N ASP A 351 -25.79 15.56 -2.07
CA ASP A 351 -24.48 15.68 -1.44
C ASP A 351 -23.79 17.02 -1.79
N ALA A 352 -23.63 17.88 -0.77
CA ALA A 352 -23.06 19.22 -0.90
C ALA A 352 -21.57 19.21 -1.27
N THR A 353 -20.80 18.22 -0.82
CA THR A 353 -19.36 18.12 -1.09
C THR A 353 -19.12 17.90 -2.58
N CYS A 354 -19.83 16.94 -3.15
CA CYS A 354 -19.73 16.63 -4.57
C CYS A 354 -20.25 17.79 -5.47
N LYS A 355 -21.21 18.59 -4.98
CA LYS A 355 -21.65 19.86 -5.61
C LYS A 355 -20.56 20.93 -5.61
N HIS A 356 -19.90 21.15 -4.47
CA HIS A 356 -18.80 22.11 -4.36
C HIS A 356 -17.61 21.75 -5.25
N LEU A 357 -17.20 20.47 -5.25
CA LEU A 357 -16.09 19.98 -6.08
C LEU A 357 -16.37 20.10 -7.58
N LEU A 358 -17.61 19.86 -8.01
CA LEU A 358 -17.99 20.08 -9.40
C LEU A 358 -17.84 21.54 -9.82
N ARG A 359 -18.27 22.48 -8.96
CA ARG A 359 -18.10 23.93 -9.20
C ARG A 359 -16.63 24.32 -9.27
N ASP A 360 -15.79 23.77 -8.38
CA ASP A 360 -14.36 24.03 -8.36
C ASP A 360 -13.66 23.48 -9.60
N ALA A 361 -14.03 22.28 -10.07
CA ALA A 361 -13.50 21.71 -11.30
C ALA A 361 -13.75 22.63 -12.50
N ILE A 362 -14.98 23.11 -12.67
CA ILE A 362 -15.34 24.02 -13.78
C ILE A 362 -14.54 25.32 -13.69
N ARG A 363 -14.47 25.92 -12.50
CA ARG A 363 -13.73 27.16 -12.27
C ARG A 363 -12.25 26.99 -12.56
N VAL A 364 -11.61 25.93 -12.08
CA VAL A 364 -10.18 25.69 -12.29
C VAL A 364 -9.90 25.47 -13.76
N ILE A 365 -10.74 24.72 -14.47
CA ILE A 365 -10.55 24.50 -15.90
C ILE A 365 -10.71 25.81 -16.67
N PHE A 366 -11.73 26.62 -16.34
CA PHE A 366 -11.92 27.97 -16.87
C PHE A 366 -10.69 28.86 -16.68
N GLN A 367 -10.10 28.87 -15.48
CA GLN A 367 -8.95 29.71 -15.15
C GLN A 367 -7.65 29.25 -15.84
N THR A 368 -7.59 27.99 -16.24
CA THR A 368 -6.37 27.35 -16.77
C THR A 368 -6.30 27.36 -18.30
N LEU A 369 -7.44 27.23 -18.99
CA LEU A 369 -7.50 27.19 -20.46
C LEU A 369 -6.97 28.45 -21.17
N PRO A 370 -7.16 29.69 -20.66
CA PRO A 370 -6.50 30.85 -21.24
C PRO A 370 -5.06 30.94 -20.73
N ILE A 371 -4.10 30.35 -21.45
CA ILE A 371 -2.69 30.58 -21.12
C ILE A 371 -2.31 32.01 -21.55
N ARG A 372 -2.09 32.84 -20.53
CA ARG A 372 -1.26 34.06 -20.56
C ARG A 372 -0.06 33.85 -21.48
N GLY A 373 0.06 34.69 -22.51
CA GLY A 373 1.37 34.97 -23.07
C GLY A 373 2.27 35.48 -21.93
N GLU A 374 3.35 34.78 -21.65
CA GLU A 374 4.43 35.23 -20.79
C GLU A 374 5.08 36.45 -21.44
N ASN A 375 4.49 37.63 -21.26
CA ASN A 375 5.09 38.95 -21.38
C ASN A 375 4.01 39.95 -20.99
N GLU A 376 4.23 40.70 -19.91
CA GLU A 376 3.29 41.70 -19.35
C GLU A 376 2.90 42.83 -20.31
N HIS A 377 3.34 42.81 -21.58
CA HIS A 377 3.02 43.79 -22.62
C HIS A 377 2.37 43.20 -23.88
N ALA A 378 1.98 41.92 -23.88
CA ALA A 378 1.20 41.35 -24.97
C ALA A 378 -0.30 41.55 -24.72
N ARG A 379 -0.96 42.18 -25.69
CA ARG A 379 -2.43 42.31 -25.82
C ARG A 379 -3.12 40.97 -25.55
N VAL A 380 -4.35 41.03 -25.02
CA VAL A 380 -5.37 39.96 -24.92
C VAL A 380 -4.93 38.70 -25.67
N GLY A 381 -4.37 37.73 -24.93
CA GLY A 381 -3.74 36.55 -25.52
C GLY A 381 -4.75 35.77 -26.37
N GLU A 382 -4.31 35.37 -27.56
CA GLU A 382 -5.05 34.43 -28.42
C GLU A 382 -5.45 33.21 -27.59
N MET A 383 -6.76 32.97 -27.43
CA MET A 383 -7.25 31.71 -26.88
C MET A 383 -6.78 30.57 -27.79
N ASP A 384 -6.23 29.51 -27.21
CA ASP A 384 -6.04 28.25 -27.95
C ASP A 384 -7.42 27.62 -28.20
N LEU A 385 -8.01 27.98 -29.35
CA LEU A 385 -9.33 27.55 -29.80
C LEU A 385 -9.44 26.02 -29.85
N ASN A 386 -8.33 25.32 -30.12
CA ASN A 386 -8.30 23.86 -30.15
C ASN A 386 -8.40 23.27 -28.74
N ARG A 387 -7.65 23.80 -27.76
CA ARG A 387 -7.74 23.34 -26.35
C ARG A 387 -9.10 23.63 -25.74
N THR A 388 -9.63 24.82 -26.00
CA THR A 388 -10.91 25.23 -25.45
C THR A 388 -12.06 24.44 -26.10
N GLY A 389 -11.95 24.10 -27.40
CA GLY A 389 -12.93 23.29 -28.11
C GLY A 389 -12.91 21.83 -27.65
N MET A 390 -11.71 21.28 -27.41
CA MET A 390 -11.53 19.98 -26.78
C MET A 390 -12.18 19.93 -25.39
N PHE A 391 -12.05 20.97 -24.56
CA PHE A 391 -12.71 21.01 -23.26
C PHE A 391 -14.24 21.01 -23.37
N LEU A 392 -14.82 21.86 -24.23
CA LEU A 392 -16.27 21.90 -24.43
C LEU A 392 -16.82 20.55 -24.90
N ASN A 393 -16.12 19.89 -25.82
CA ASN A 393 -16.53 18.61 -26.39
C ASN A 393 -16.30 17.43 -25.43
N CYS A 394 -15.16 17.38 -24.75
CA CYS A 394 -14.77 16.24 -23.92
C CYS A 394 -15.24 16.36 -22.46
N PHE A 395 -15.55 17.55 -21.95
CA PHE A 395 -16.02 17.77 -20.57
C PHE A 395 -17.40 18.42 -20.50
N GLY A 396 -17.59 19.56 -21.18
CA GLY A 396 -18.84 20.32 -21.11
C GLY A 396 -20.05 19.51 -21.59
N ALA A 397 -20.02 19.03 -22.83
CA ALA A 397 -21.12 18.31 -23.45
C ALA A 397 -21.53 17.02 -22.69
N PRO A 398 -20.60 16.14 -22.25
CA PRO A 398 -20.96 14.97 -21.46
C PRO A 398 -21.60 15.30 -20.10
N CYS A 399 -21.11 16.33 -19.41
CA CYS A 399 -21.70 16.78 -18.14
C CYS A 399 -23.12 17.33 -18.36
N PHE A 400 -23.33 18.15 -19.40
CA PHE A 400 -24.66 18.64 -19.79
C PHE A 400 -25.62 17.49 -20.13
N HIS A 401 -25.15 16.52 -20.91
CA HIS A 401 -25.94 15.35 -21.24
C HIS A 401 -26.39 14.60 -19.98
N MET A 402 -25.50 14.43 -18.99
CA MET A 402 -25.86 13.77 -17.74
C MET A 402 -26.93 14.55 -16.95
N PHE A 403 -26.79 15.87 -16.80
CA PHE A 403 -27.83 16.69 -16.20
C PHE A 403 -29.18 16.57 -16.93
N ALA A 404 -29.17 16.58 -18.26
CA ALA A 404 -30.39 16.44 -19.08
C ALA A 404 -31.04 15.05 -18.96
N VAL A 405 -30.25 13.99 -18.77
CA VAL A 405 -30.77 12.63 -18.52
C VAL A 405 -31.43 12.55 -17.14
N LEU A 406 -30.83 13.17 -16.13
CA LEU A 406 -31.33 13.13 -14.76
C LEU A 406 -32.56 14.02 -14.55
N SER A 407 -32.64 15.18 -15.21
CA SER A 407 -33.81 16.07 -15.17
C SER A 407 -35.11 15.41 -15.63
N LYS A 408 -35.03 14.47 -16.59
CA LYS A 408 -36.16 13.64 -17.04
C LYS A 408 -36.74 12.74 -15.93
N ARG A 409 -36.02 12.53 -14.82
CA ARG A 409 -36.45 11.69 -13.69
C ARG A 409 -37.04 12.48 -12.51
N GLY A 410 -37.23 13.80 -12.67
CA GLY A 410 -37.66 14.72 -11.61
C GLY A 410 -36.48 15.48 -11.01
N CYS A 411 -36.73 16.70 -10.52
CA CYS A 411 -35.70 17.64 -10.08
C CYS A 411 -36.07 18.24 -8.72
N SER A 412 -35.15 18.25 -7.75
CA SER A 412 -35.30 19.02 -6.51
C SER A 412 -34.89 20.48 -6.75
N LEU A 413 -35.53 21.43 -6.06
CA LEU A 413 -35.30 22.87 -6.24
C LEU A 413 -33.86 23.29 -5.92
N SER A 414 -33.18 22.62 -4.99
CA SER A 414 -31.78 22.91 -4.60
C SER A 414 -30.75 22.56 -5.69
N LEU A 415 -31.13 21.69 -6.63
CA LEU A 415 -30.29 21.20 -7.74
C LEU A 415 -30.46 22.01 -9.03
N VAL A 416 -31.57 22.74 -9.17
CA VAL A 416 -31.81 23.66 -10.29
C VAL A 416 -30.76 24.76 -10.31
N ASP A 417 -30.39 25.28 -9.13
CA ASP A 417 -29.36 26.30 -8.98
C ASP A 417 -27.97 25.81 -9.40
N ASP A 418 -27.66 24.52 -9.18
CA ASP A 418 -26.38 23.92 -9.60
C ASP A 418 -26.30 23.74 -11.11
N TYR A 419 -27.40 23.28 -11.70
CA TYR A 419 -27.52 23.17 -13.14
C TYR A 419 -27.39 24.54 -13.81
N PHE A 420 -28.05 25.58 -13.28
CA PHE A 420 -27.91 26.94 -13.81
C PHE A 420 -26.52 27.55 -13.56
N SER A 421 -25.89 27.26 -12.41
CA SER A 421 -24.50 27.66 -12.17
C SER A 421 -23.55 26.98 -13.16
N PHE A 422 -23.75 25.69 -13.45
CA PHE A 422 -23.01 24.93 -14.45
C PHE A 422 -23.21 25.52 -15.86
N ILE A 423 -24.45 25.83 -16.24
CA ILE A 423 -24.78 26.51 -17.50
C ILE A 423 -24.06 27.85 -17.58
N ARG A 424 -24.18 28.71 -16.55
CA ARG A 424 -23.58 30.05 -16.56
C ARG A 424 -22.07 29.96 -16.74
N SER A 425 -21.39 29.10 -16.00
CA SER A 425 -19.94 28.94 -16.13
C SER A 425 -19.50 28.40 -17.50
N ASN A 426 -20.27 27.52 -18.14
CA ASN A 426 -19.97 27.07 -19.51
C ASN A 426 -20.34 28.14 -20.55
N ALA A 427 -21.41 28.90 -20.35
CA ALA A 427 -21.79 30.02 -21.21
C ALA A 427 -20.72 31.12 -21.17
N ASP A 428 -20.13 31.40 -20.01
CA ASP A 428 -18.99 32.32 -19.87
C ASP A 428 -17.77 31.84 -20.70
N ILE A 429 -17.52 30.51 -20.79
CA ILE A 429 -16.47 29.93 -21.65
C ILE A 429 -16.78 30.13 -23.14
N VAL A 430 -18.03 29.88 -23.54
CA VAL A 430 -18.48 30.03 -24.93
C VAL A 430 -18.50 31.50 -25.35
N MET A 431 -18.88 32.42 -24.46
CA MET A 431 -18.84 33.86 -24.75
C MET A 431 -17.40 34.38 -24.89
N LEU A 432 -16.45 33.85 -24.10
CA LEU A 432 -15.02 34.13 -24.31
C LEU A 432 -14.52 33.63 -25.67
N PHE A 433 -15.10 32.54 -26.17
CA PHE A 433 -14.86 31.96 -27.49
C PHE A 433 -15.36 32.84 -28.65
N GLU A 434 -16.48 33.54 -28.48
CA GLU A 434 -17.07 34.41 -29.52
C GLU A 434 -16.44 35.82 -29.57
N LEU A 435 -15.62 36.17 -28.58
CA LEU A 435 -14.95 37.47 -28.46
C LEU A 435 -13.51 37.48 -29.01
N VAL A 436 -12.98 36.34 -29.44
CA VAL A 436 -11.70 36.16 -30.16
C VAL A 436 -12.01 35.92 -31.64
#